data_AF-A0A932GGN6-F1
#
_entry.id   AF-A0A932GGN6-F1
#
_cell.length_a   1.000
_cell.length_b   1.000
_cell.length_c   1.000
_cell.angle_alpha   90.00
_cell.angle_beta   90.00
_cell.angle_gamma   90.00
#
_symmetry.space_group_name_H-M   'P 1'
#
loop_
_entity.id
_entity.type
_entity.pdbx_description
1 polymer ?
#
loop_
_entity_poly.entity_id
_entity_poly.type
_entity_poly.pdbx_seq_one_letter_code
_entity_poly.pdbx_strand_id
1 'polypeptide(L)'
;MRGVGLFRYSAVVLLLGIPLLTGAQQPAERWRHLKPEEKESVLRNYERWRALPPENKERLREEWNHWQSLPQDRRENLKRRYDELRRLSPEEQRALREQLRKEPRRPKGGDRR
;
A
#
# COMPACT_ATOMS: atom_id res chain seq x y z
N MET A 1 14.58 11.36 -2.45
CA MET A 1 13.34 11.57 -3.21
C MET A 1 12.27 10.57 -2.76
N ARG A 2 11.06 11.09 -2.50
CA ARG A 2 9.73 10.44 -2.44
C ARG A 2 9.59 9.16 -1.61
N GLY A 3 9.16 9.35 -0.36
CA GLY A 3 8.55 8.30 0.46
C GLY A 3 7.39 7.66 -0.29
N VAL A 4 7.57 6.40 -0.64
CA VAL A 4 6.57 5.61 -1.35
C VAL A 4 5.49 5.27 -0.33
N GLY A 5 4.36 5.98 -0.44
CA GLY A 5 3.17 5.65 0.31
C GLY A 5 2.74 4.24 -0.07
N LEU A 6 2.91 3.31 0.87
CA LEU A 6 2.61 1.87 0.79
C LEU A 6 1.16 1.55 0.36
N PHE A 7 0.29 2.57 0.21
CA PHE A 7 -1.13 2.43 -0.09
C PHE A 7 -1.56 2.99 -1.45
N ARG A 8 -0.65 3.57 -2.26
CA ARG A 8 -1.02 4.01 -3.64
C ARG A 8 -1.13 2.84 -4.63
N TYR A 9 -0.58 1.67 -4.28
CA TYR A 9 -0.48 0.50 -5.15
C TYR A 9 -1.43 -0.65 -4.78
N SER A 10 -2.26 -0.48 -3.75
CA SER A 10 -3.23 -1.51 -3.30
C SER A 10 -4.35 -1.77 -4.32
N ALA A 11 -4.51 -0.93 -5.34
CA ALA A 11 -5.59 -1.07 -6.32
C ALA A 11 -5.36 -2.14 -7.39
N VAL A 12 -4.15 -2.71 -7.55
CA VAL A 12 -3.93 -3.80 -8.52
C VAL A 12 -4.02 -5.18 -7.86
N VAL A 13 -3.52 -5.32 -6.63
CA VAL A 13 -3.53 -6.60 -5.91
C VAL A 13 -4.92 -6.94 -5.35
N LEU A 14 -5.76 -5.94 -5.04
CA LEU A 14 -7.16 -6.18 -4.65
C LEU A 14 -8.10 -6.53 -5.82
N LEU A 15 -7.60 -6.47 -7.05
CA LEU A 15 -8.35 -6.81 -8.27
C LEU A 15 -7.88 -8.07 -8.98
N LEU A 16 -6.69 -8.59 -8.65
CA LEU A 16 -6.20 -9.90 -9.11
C LEU A 16 -5.76 -10.71 -7.89
N GLY A 17 -6.75 -11.34 -7.26
CA GLY A 17 -6.68 -11.91 -5.92
C GLY A 17 -5.59 -12.95 -5.70
N ILE A 18 -5.21 -13.08 -4.43
CA ILE A 18 -4.87 -14.38 -3.87
C ILE A 18 -6.18 -14.90 -3.26
N PRO A 19 -6.91 -15.83 -3.92
CA PRO A 19 -8.01 -16.53 -3.27
C PRO A 19 -7.39 -17.71 -2.53
N LEU A 20 -6.79 -17.45 -1.38
CA LEU A 20 -6.53 -18.52 -0.42
C LEU A 20 -7.51 -18.28 0.73
N LEU A 21 -8.59 -19.07 0.70
CA LEU A 21 -9.52 -19.38 1.79
C LEU A 21 -10.87 -18.67 1.97
N THR A 22 -11.38 -17.82 1.07
CA THR A 22 -12.81 -17.42 1.16
C THR A 22 -13.52 -17.41 -0.19
N GLY A 23 -14.75 -17.95 -0.21
CA GLY A 23 -15.65 -18.00 -1.37
C GLY A 23 -16.09 -16.61 -1.82
N ALA A 24 -15.16 -15.86 -2.40
CA ALA A 24 -15.39 -14.55 -2.99
C ALA A 24 -15.82 -14.72 -4.45
N GLN A 25 -16.95 -14.11 -4.81
CA GLN A 25 -17.40 -13.81 -6.18
C GLN A 25 -16.20 -13.66 -7.13
N GLN A 26 -16.18 -14.44 -8.22
CA GLN A 26 -15.02 -14.54 -9.10
C GLN A 26 -14.58 -13.13 -9.54
N PRO A 27 -13.27 -12.84 -9.68
CA PRO A 27 -12.79 -11.53 -10.16
C PRO A 27 -13.52 -11.03 -11.43
N ALA A 28 -13.95 -11.97 -12.28
CA ALA A 28 -14.79 -11.72 -13.44
C ALA A 28 -16.20 -11.19 -13.12
N GLU A 29 -16.85 -11.67 -12.06
CA GLU A 29 -18.16 -11.15 -11.63
C GLU A 29 -18.01 -9.75 -11.04
N ARG A 30 -17.03 -9.53 -10.15
CA ARG A 30 -16.72 -8.20 -9.61
C ARG A 30 -16.48 -7.20 -10.74
N TRP A 31 -15.72 -7.58 -11.76
CA TRP A 31 -15.48 -6.75 -12.95
C TRP A 31 -16.76 -6.37 -13.68
N ARG A 32 -17.71 -7.30 -13.84
CA ARG A 32 -19.00 -7.03 -14.50
C ARG A 32 -19.82 -5.96 -13.75
N HIS A 33 -19.76 -5.98 -12.42
CA HIS A 33 -20.48 -5.04 -11.55
C HIS A 33 -19.79 -3.68 -11.35
N LEU A 34 -18.55 -3.49 -11.82
CA LEU A 34 -17.88 -2.19 -11.76
C LEU A 34 -18.52 -1.19 -12.72
N LYS A 35 -18.68 0.05 -12.25
CA LYS A 35 -19.08 1.18 -13.09
C LYS A 35 -17.99 1.51 -14.12
N PRO A 36 -18.32 2.17 -15.24
CA PRO A 36 -17.34 2.52 -16.28
C PRO A 36 -16.11 3.26 -15.73
N GLU A 37 -16.31 4.21 -14.81
CA GLU A 37 -15.24 5.01 -14.22
C GLU A 37 -14.32 4.17 -13.32
N GLU A 38 -14.90 3.18 -12.64
CA GLU A 38 -14.15 2.24 -11.82
C GLU A 38 -13.30 1.33 -12.70
N LYS A 39 -13.88 0.76 -13.75
CA LYS A 39 -13.15 -0.06 -14.74
C LYS A 39 -11.97 0.70 -15.32
N GLU A 40 -12.17 1.95 -15.71
CA GLU A 40 -11.10 2.80 -16.25
C GLU A 40 -9.97 3.03 -15.22
N SER A 41 -10.33 3.27 -13.96
CA SER A 41 -9.35 3.39 -12.87
C SER A 41 -8.53 2.12 -12.70
N VAL A 42 -9.17 0.95 -12.76
CA VAL A 42 -8.49 -0.35 -12.70
C VAL A 42 -7.53 -0.53 -13.87
N LEU A 43 -7.98 -0.25 -15.10
CA LEU A 43 -7.14 -0.36 -16.30
C LEU A 43 -5.91 0.55 -16.21
N ARG A 44 -6.07 1.81 -15.82
CA ARG A 44 -4.94 2.74 -15.63
C ARG A 44 -3.97 2.27 -14.55
N ASN A 45 -4.45 1.61 -13.50
CA ASN A 45 -3.58 1.03 -12.47
C ASN A 45 -2.83 -0.19 -12.99
N TYR A 46 -3.52 -1.04 -13.76
CA TYR A 46 -2.95 -2.22 -14.37
C TYR A 46 -1.85 -1.87 -15.39
N GLU A 47 -2.08 -0.87 -16.25
CA GLU A 47 -1.07 -0.39 -17.20
C GLU A 47 0.19 0.13 -16.49
N ARG A 48 0.00 0.92 -15.43
CA ARG A 48 1.11 1.40 -14.59
C ARG A 48 1.90 0.26 -13.97
N TRP A 49 1.22 -0.76 -13.46
CA TRP A 49 1.88 -1.94 -12.90
C TRP A 49 2.60 -2.76 -13.98
N ARG A 50 1.98 -2.95 -15.15
CA ARG A 50 2.57 -3.67 -16.28
C ARG A 50 3.86 -3.00 -16.74
N ALA A 51 3.88 -1.67 -16.77
CA ALA A 51 5.03 -0.85 -17.14
C ALA A 51 6.14 -0.81 -16.07
N LEU A 52 5.93 -1.37 -14.86
CA LEU A 52 7.00 -1.43 -13.87
C LEU A 52 8.13 -2.37 -14.31
N PRO A 53 9.40 -1.98 -14.11
CA PRO A 53 10.54 -2.87 -14.25
C PRO A 53 10.40 -4.12 -13.37
N PRO A 54 10.98 -5.27 -13.78
CA PRO A 54 10.87 -6.52 -13.03
C PRO A 54 11.37 -6.39 -11.59
N GLU A 55 12.45 -5.64 -11.35
CA GLU A 55 13.03 -5.43 -10.02
C GLU A 55 12.05 -4.70 -9.09
N ASN A 56 11.29 -3.75 -9.64
CA ASN A 56 10.25 -3.05 -8.89
C ASN A 56 9.05 -3.97 -8.59
N LYS A 57 8.70 -4.87 -9.51
CA LYS A 57 7.64 -5.86 -9.28
C LYS A 57 8.04 -6.85 -8.18
N GLU A 58 9.29 -7.29 -8.16
CA GLU A 58 9.84 -8.16 -7.12
C GLU A 58 9.85 -7.49 -5.76
N ARG A 59 10.37 -6.26 -5.67
CA ARG A 59 10.33 -5.48 -4.43
C ARG A 59 8.92 -5.32 -3.88
N LEU A 60 7.94 -5.04 -4.74
CA LEU A 60 6.53 -4.94 -4.31
C LEU A 60 5.99 -6.29 -3.80
N ARG A 61 6.40 -7.41 -4.40
CA ARG A 61 6.03 -8.76 -3.95
C ARG A 61 6.62 -9.06 -2.57
N GLU A 62 7.88 -8.70 -2.33
CA GLU A 62 8.54 -8.85 -1.03
C GLU A 62 7.90 -7.99 0.05
N GLU A 63 7.65 -6.71 -0.23
CA GLU A 63 6.94 -5.80 0.67
C GLU A 63 5.54 -6.35 1.03
N TRP A 64 4.84 -6.93 0.05
CA TRP A 64 3.54 -7.56 0.28
C TRP A 64 3.63 -8.80 1.15
N ASN A 65 4.59 -9.70 0.89
CA ASN A 65 4.79 -10.90 1.69
C ASN A 65 5.14 -10.54 3.14
N HIS A 66 5.99 -9.52 3.33
CA HIS A 66 6.29 -8.98 4.65
C HIS A 66 5.04 -8.41 5.33
N TRP A 67 4.21 -7.66 4.60
CA TRP A 67 2.95 -7.15 5.15
C TRP A 67 2.00 -8.26 5.58
N GLN A 68 1.88 -9.34 4.79
CA GLN A 68 1.03 -10.48 5.13
C GLN A 68 1.55 -11.28 6.33
N SER A 69 2.87 -11.32 6.54
CA SER A 69 3.46 -11.97 7.70
C SER A 69 3.37 -11.14 8.98
N LEU A 70 2.95 -9.86 8.91
CA LEU A 70 2.75 -9.05 10.10
C LEU A 70 1.57 -9.58 10.95
N PRO A 71 1.77 -9.70 12.28
CA PRO A 71 0.69 -9.95 13.23
C PRO A 71 -0.48 -8.98 13.05
N GLN A 72 -1.70 -9.43 13.35
CA GLN A 72 -2.92 -8.63 13.14
C GLN A 72 -2.89 -7.31 13.91
N ASP A 73 -2.46 -7.33 15.17
CA ASP A 73 -2.30 -6.15 16.04
C ASP A 73 -1.34 -5.12 15.42
N ARG A 74 -0.25 -5.59 14.80
CA ARG A 74 0.71 -4.74 14.10
C ARG A 74 0.10 -4.11 12.85
N ARG A 75 -0.65 -4.88 12.06
CA ARG A 75 -1.35 -4.37 10.87
C ARG A 75 -2.41 -3.32 11.25
N GLU A 76 -3.16 -3.56 12.31
CA GLU A 76 -4.17 -2.62 12.82
C GLU A 76 -3.53 -1.32 13.34
N ASN A 77 -2.42 -1.42 14.08
CA ASN A 77 -1.69 -0.25 14.54
C ASN A 77 -1.20 0.61 13.37
N LEU A 78 -0.61 -0.03 12.35
CA LEU A 78 -0.16 0.64 11.14
C LEU A 78 -1.30 1.31 10.38
N LYS A 79 -2.46 0.64 10.28
CA LYS A 79 -3.66 1.21 9.68
C LYS A 79 -4.15 2.45 10.43
N ARG A 80 -4.24 2.38 11.77
CA ARG A 80 -4.65 3.52 12.61
C ARG A 80 -3.73 4.73 12.42
N ARG A 81 -2.41 4.52 12.51
CA ARG A 81 -1.41 5.59 12.27
C ARG A 81 -1.55 6.21 10.89
N TYR A 82 -1.80 5.38 9.87
CA TYR A 82 -2.01 5.88 8.51
C TYR A 82 -3.28 6.73 8.40
N ASP A 83 -4.38 6.29 9.00
CA ASP A 83 -5.65 7.03 9.01
C ASP A 83 -5.52 8.38 9.75
N GLU A 84 -4.79 8.40 10.87
CA GLU A 84 -4.44 9.64 11.59
C GLU A 84 -3.63 10.59 10.71
N LEU A 85 -2.57 10.10 10.07
CA LEU A 85 -1.75 10.91 9.16
C LEU A 85 -2.55 11.43 7.95
N ARG A 86 -3.49 10.65 7.43
CA ARG A 86 -4.34 11.05 6.31
C ARG A 86 -5.34 12.15 6.69
N ARG A 87 -5.73 12.21 7.96
CA ARG A 87 -6.62 13.26 8.51
C ARG A 87 -5.90 14.58 8.77
N LEU A 88 -4.57 14.56 8.93
CA LEU A 88 -3.78 15.78 9.05
C LEU A 88 -3.96 16.66 7.81
N SER A 89 -4.04 17.97 8.03
CA SER A 89 -4.08 18.97 6.97
C SER A 89 -2.80 18.92 6.12
N PRO A 90 -2.84 19.43 4.88
CA PRO A 90 -1.66 19.47 4.03
C PRO A 90 -0.48 20.23 4.66
N GLU A 91 -0.76 21.24 5.49
CA GLU A 91 0.27 22.03 6.20
C GLU A 91 0.91 21.22 7.32
N GLU A 92 0.12 20.51 8.13
CA GLU A 92 0.62 19.62 9.17
C GLU A 92 1.45 18.47 8.59
N GLN A 93 1.04 17.90 7.46
CA GLN A 93 1.83 16.88 6.77
C GLN A 93 3.17 17.40 6.27
N ARG A 94 3.24 18.67 5.84
CA ARG A 94 4.49 19.33 5.43
C ARG A 94 5.39 19.56 6.64
N ALA A 95 4.84 20.11 7.73
CA ALA A 95 5.57 20.34 8.97
C ALA A 95 6.16 19.04 9.52
N LEU A 96 5.36 17.96 9.56
CA LEU A 96 5.82 16.64 9.98
C LEU A 96 6.96 16.11 9.10
N ARG A 97 6.84 16.26 7.77
CA ARG A 97 7.90 15.84 6.84
C ARG A 97 9.18 16.63 7.05
N GLU A 98 9.08 17.93 7.33
CA GLU A 98 10.24 18.76 7.63
C GLU A 98 10.89 18.40 8.96
N GLN A 99 10.08 18.10 9.98
CA GLN A 99 10.57 17.62 11.27
C GLN A 99 11.34 16.30 11.11
N LEU A 100 10.76 15.32 10.40
CA LEU A 100 11.42 14.04 10.10
C LEU A 100 12.69 14.19 9.23
N ARG A 101 12.81 15.28 8.47
CA ARG A 101 14.02 15.59 7.69
C ARG A 101 15.12 16.22 8.56
N LYS A 102 14.73 17.06 9.52
CA LYS A 102 15.65 17.78 10.41
C LYS A 102 16.18 16.88 11.53
N GLU A 103 15.40 15.88 11.94
CA GLU A 103 15.85 14.89 12.90
C GLU A 103 16.86 13.94 12.21
N PRO A 104 18.15 13.90 12.63
CA PRO A 104 19.09 12.94 12.09
C PRO A 104 18.49 11.56 12.32
N ARG A 105 18.42 10.72 11.28
CA ARG A 105 17.91 9.34 11.38
C ARG A 105 18.63 8.68 12.55
N ARG A 106 17.99 8.62 13.72
CA ARG A 106 18.43 7.71 14.77
C ARG A 106 18.44 6.35 14.09
N PRO A 107 19.58 5.63 14.07
CA PRO A 107 19.57 4.26 13.58
C PRO A 107 18.42 3.58 14.31
N LYS A 108 17.49 2.96 13.57
CA LYS A 108 16.42 2.16 14.15
C LYS A 108 17.13 1.23 15.13
N GLY A 109 16.96 1.50 16.43
CA GLY A 109 17.63 0.76 17.46
C GLY A 109 17.39 -0.71 17.19
N GLY A 110 18.48 -1.45 17.00
CA GLY A 110 18.45 -2.89 16.98
C GLY A 110 17.62 -3.33 18.17
N ASP A 111 16.62 -4.15 17.86
CA ASP A 111 15.99 -4.96 18.89
C ASP A 111 17.09 -5.89 19.38
N ARG A 112 17.72 -5.47 20.49
CA ARG A 112 18.55 -6.33 21.29
C ARG A 112 17.58 -7.24 22.04
N ARG A 113 17.41 -8.46 21.55
CA ARG A 113 17.42 -9.71 22.33
C ARG A 113 17.27 -10.91 21.42
#